data_AF-A0A292PXT7-F1
#
_entry.id   AF-A0A292PXT7-F1
#
_cell.length_a   1.000
_cell.length_b   1.000
_cell.length_c   1.000
_cell.angle_alpha   90.00
_cell.angle_beta   90.00
_cell.angle_gamma   90.00
#
_symmetry.space_group_name_H-M   'P 1'
#
loop_
_entity.id
_entity.type
_entity.pdbx_description
1 polymer ?
#
loop_
_entity_poly.entity_id
_entity_poly.type
_entity_poly.pdbx_seq_one_letter_code
_entity_poly.pdbx_strand_id
1 'polypeptide(L)'
;MARTAPATPYTFQTLRPLAHLPYSATSHAFLARLAADPGIRHVMQKYRWTVPLLLEMEPLGNTTHDGKTLGLNRNRGAVIELRLRTDWYDGWRDYKTVRRTLCHELAHIVWDSHGREFWDLTNKLEREVEANDWKSGGRALTDQVFYNPPEAEVLEGKKGWEGGEFRLGGGGGPAAAVKTSGASTAEGSQPSMREVLAKAAEERMKRQAAAAAAAAGGQKA
;
A
#
# COMPACT_ATOMS: atom_id res chain seq x y z
N MET A 1 -7.68 -21.08 7.29
CA MET A 1 -8.37 -21.35 6.02
C MET A 1 -8.83 -20.02 5.43
N ALA A 2 -8.25 -19.57 4.32
CA ALA A 2 -8.69 -18.35 3.65
C ALA A 2 -10.09 -18.57 3.08
N ARG A 3 -11.08 -17.79 3.55
CA ARG A 3 -12.43 -17.82 3.00
C ARG A 3 -12.38 -17.23 1.60
N THR A 4 -12.35 -18.08 0.59
CA THR A 4 -12.57 -17.66 -0.80
C THR A 4 -14.03 -17.22 -0.91
N ALA A 5 -14.25 -15.90 -0.97
CA ALA A 5 -15.61 -15.36 -1.14
C ALA A 5 -16.22 -15.91 -2.45
N PRO A 6 -17.51 -16.27 -2.47
CA PRO A 6 -18.15 -16.77 -3.68
C PRO A 6 -18.03 -15.74 -4.81
N ALA A 7 -17.76 -16.22 -6.04
CA ALA A 7 -17.67 -15.37 -7.22
C ALA A 7 -19.04 -14.75 -7.47
N THR A 8 -19.20 -13.46 -7.14
CA THR A 8 -20.41 -12.71 -7.42
C THR A 8 -20.38 -12.18 -8.85
N PRO A 9 -21.50 -12.21 -9.59
CA PRO A 9 -21.56 -11.66 -10.95
C PRO A 9 -21.41 -10.13 -10.97
N TYR A 10 -21.51 -9.47 -9.81
CA TYR A 10 -21.44 -8.04 -9.63
C TYR A 10 -19.99 -7.56 -9.49
N THR A 11 -19.28 -7.51 -10.61
CA THR A 11 -17.88 -7.07 -10.70
C THR A 11 -17.60 -6.49 -12.08
N PHE A 12 -16.37 -6.01 -12.29
CA PHE A 12 -15.84 -5.73 -13.62
C PHE A 12 -15.45 -7.05 -14.29
N GLN A 13 -16.00 -7.32 -15.48
CA GLN A 13 -15.79 -8.59 -16.16
C GLN A 13 -14.48 -8.62 -16.92
N THR A 14 -14.12 -7.51 -17.57
CA THR A 14 -12.89 -7.37 -18.35
C THR A 14 -12.20 -6.06 -18.02
N LEU A 15 -10.88 -6.13 -17.88
CA LEU A 15 -10.01 -4.98 -17.62
C LEU A 15 -9.14 -4.77 -18.84
N ARG A 16 -9.11 -3.55 -19.38
CA ARG A 16 -8.32 -3.25 -20.58
C ARG A 16 -7.50 -1.98 -20.39
N PRO A 17 -6.17 -2.07 -20.30
CA PRO A 17 -5.30 -0.90 -20.38
C PRO A 17 -5.15 -0.43 -21.84
N LEU A 18 -4.59 0.76 -22.03
CA LEU A 18 -4.19 1.25 -23.35
C LEU A 18 -2.86 0.59 -23.76
N ALA A 19 -2.94 -0.42 -24.63
CA ALA A 19 -1.79 -1.23 -25.03
C ALA A 19 -0.69 -0.46 -25.79
N HIS A 20 -1.03 0.66 -26.43
CA HIS A 20 -0.11 1.48 -27.19
C HIS A 20 0.69 2.47 -26.32
N LEU A 21 0.34 2.61 -25.03
CA LEU A 21 1.03 3.50 -24.09
C LEU A 21 2.12 2.77 -23.31
N PRO A 22 3.20 3.46 -22.90
CA PRO A 22 4.26 2.86 -22.10
C PRO A 22 3.73 2.36 -20.75
N TYR A 23 4.32 1.27 -20.24
CA TYR A 23 3.96 0.67 -18.94
C TYR A 23 2.47 0.24 -18.83
N SER A 24 1.91 -0.30 -19.92
CA SER A 24 0.52 -0.80 -19.94
C SER A 24 0.23 -1.87 -18.87
N ALA A 25 1.23 -2.68 -18.51
CA ALA A 25 1.13 -3.65 -17.41
C ALA A 25 0.85 -2.98 -16.05
N THR A 26 1.44 -1.81 -15.78
CA THR A 26 1.20 -1.04 -14.56
C THR A 26 -0.23 -0.50 -14.54
N SER A 27 -0.73 0.02 -15.66
CA SER A 27 -2.14 0.42 -15.79
C SER A 27 -3.08 -0.76 -15.59
N HIS A 28 -2.77 -1.94 -16.14
CA HIS A 28 -3.54 -3.15 -15.90
C HIS A 28 -3.56 -3.52 -14.41
N ALA A 29 -2.41 -3.50 -13.73
CA ALA A 29 -2.32 -3.78 -12.30
C ALA A 29 -3.13 -2.76 -11.48
N PHE A 30 -3.16 -1.50 -11.89
CA PHE A 30 -3.98 -0.46 -11.26
C PHE A 30 -5.47 -0.76 -11.41
N LEU A 31 -5.93 -1.09 -12.62
CA LEU A 31 -7.32 -1.50 -12.88
C LEU A 31 -7.69 -2.76 -12.09
N ALA A 32 -6.79 -3.74 -12.03
CA ALA A 32 -6.98 -4.96 -11.27
C ALA A 32 -7.11 -4.67 -9.77
N ARG A 33 -6.31 -3.73 -9.25
CA ARG A 33 -6.41 -3.27 -7.87
C ARG A 33 -7.77 -2.62 -7.58
N LEU A 34 -8.26 -1.75 -8.47
CA LEU A 34 -9.60 -1.15 -8.33
C LEU A 34 -10.70 -2.22 -8.36
N ALA A 35 -10.62 -3.18 -9.28
CA ALA A 35 -11.61 -4.25 -9.37
C ALA A 35 -11.59 -5.19 -8.15
N ALA A 36 -10.43 -5.38 -7.54
CA ALA A 36 -10.25 -6.19 -6.34
C ALA A 36 -10.47 -5.42 -5.02
N ASP A 37 -10.76 -4.12 -5.08
CA ASP A 37 -10.98 -3.26 -3.91
C ASP A 37 -12.21 -3.76 -3.13
N PRO A 38 -12.07 -4.08 -1.82
CA PRO A 38 -13.18 -4.59 -1.03
C PRO A 38 -14.37 -3.63 -0.97
N GLY A 39 -14.12 -2.33 -0.90
CA GLY A 39 -15.17 -1.32 -0.84
C GLY A 39 -15.93 -1.21 -2.16
N ILE A 40 -15.21 -1.20 -3.28
CA ILE A 40 -15.84 -1.18 -4.61
C ILE A 40 -16.66 -2.46 -4.84
N ARG A 41 -16.10 -3.63 -4.52
CA ARG A 41 -16.82 -4.91 -4.63
C ARG A 41 -18.08 -4.94 -3.77
N HIS A 42 -18.01 -4.42 -2.54
CA HIS A 42 -19.18 -4.32 -1.67
C HIS A 42 -20.30 -3.49 -2.30
N VAL A 43 -19.96 -2.31 -2.82
CA VAL A 43 -20.91 -1.43 -3.50
C VAL A 43 -21.51 -2.12 -4.73
N MET A 44 -20.68 -2.69 -5.61
CA MET A 44 -21.18 -3.38 -6.81
C MET A 44 -22.15 -4.51 -6.45
N GLN A 45 -21.85 -5.29 -5.43
CA GLN A 45 -22.73 -6.36 -4.94
C GLN A 45 -24.05 -5.83 -4.37
N LYS A 46 -23.98 -4.77 -3.55
CA LYS A 46 -25.15 -4.17 -2.91
C LYS A 46 -26.13 -3.58 -3.92
N TYR A 47 -25.61 -2.87 -4.91
CA TYR A 47 -26.40 -2.24 -5.97
C TYR A 47 -26.65 -3.16 -7.18
N ARG A 48 -26.11 -4.39 -7.14
CA ARG A 48 -26.23 -5.40 -8.20
C ARG A 48 -25.74 -4.91 -9.56
N TRP A 49 -24.65 -4.16 -9.57
CA TRP A 49 -24.03 -3.66 -10.79
C TRP A 49 -23.01 -4.64 -11.33
N THR A 50 -23.11 -4.92 -12.63
CA THR A 50 -22.12 -5.67 -13.39
C THR A 50 -21.65 -4.77 -14.53
N VAL A 51 -20.34 -4.53 -14.60
CA VAL A 51 -19.74 -3.69 -15.63
C VAL A 51 -18.92 -4.60 -16.55
N PRO A 52 -19.33 -4.79 -17.82
CA PRO A 52 -18.61 -5.68 -18.73
C PRO A 52 -17.16 -5.25 -18.96
N LEU A 53 -16.89 -3.95 -19.10
CA LEU A 53 -15.57 -3.45 -19.46
C LEU A 53 -15.16 -2.24 -18.62
N LEU A 54 -14.02 -2.37 -17.94
CA LEU A 54 -13.30 -1.25 -17.33
C LEU A 54 -12.04 -0.96 -18.17
N LEU A 55 -11.99 0.23 -18.75
CA LEU A 55 -10.98 0.64 -19.72
C LEU A 55 -10.14 1.81 -19.15
N GLU A 56 -8.85 1.85 -19.48
CA GLU A 56 -8.04 3.05 -19.31
C GLU A 56 -8.43 4.09 -20.39
N MET A 57 -8.81 5.29 -19.96
CA MET A 57 -9.21 6.38 -20.83
C MET A 57 -8.01 7.07 -21.47
N GLU A 58 -8.15 7.52 -22.72
CA GLU A 58 -7.09 8.26 -23.41
C GLU A 58 -6.89 9.65 -22.78
N PRO A 59 -5.68 9.98 -22.30
CA PRO A 59 -5.43 11.25 -21.64
C PRO A 59 -5.51 12.50 -22.54
N LEU A 60 -5.15 12.44 -23.82
CA LEU A 60 -5.17 13.61 -24.73
C LEU A 60 -6.58 13.95 -25.25
N GLY A 61 -7.38 12.93 -25.60
CA GLY A 61 -8.68 13.15 -26.27
C GLY A 61 -9.76 13.75 -25.37
N ASN A 62 -9.65 13.56 -24.05
CA ASN A 62 -10.73 13.85 -23.11
C ASN A 62 -10.40 15.00 -22.16
N THR A 63 -9.63 15.98 -22.64
CA THR A 63 -9.38 17.26 -21.96
C THR A 63 -9.88 18.40 -22.82
N THR A 64 -10.96 19.05 -22.40
CA THR A 64 -11.37 20.36 -22.94
C THR A 64 -10.64 21.47 -22.20
N HIS A 65 -10.46 22.62 -22.87
CA HIS A 65 -9.77 23.81 -22.32
C HIS A 65 -10.36 24.29 -20.97
N ASP A 66 -11.64 24.00 -20.72
CA ASP A 66 -12.39 24.43 -19.53
C ASP A 66 -12.56 23.32 -18.45
N GLY A 67 -12.09 22.10 -18.71
CA GLY A 67 -12.29 20.98 -17.79
C GLY A 67 -11.62 19.69 -18.23
N LYS A 68 -11.04 18.98 -17.25
CA LYS A 68 -10.40 17.67 -17.45
C LYS A 68 -11.38 16.57 -17.07
N THR A 69 -11.90 15.84 -18.05
CA THR A 69 -12.73 14.65 -17.81
C THR A 69 -11.84 13.54 -17.24
N LEU A 70 -12.16 13.09 -16.01
CA LEU A 70 -11.38 12.09 -15.29
C LEU A 70 -11.94 10.67 -15.47
N GLY A 71 -13.21 10.53 -15.83
CA GLY A 71 -13.84 9.26 -16.17
C GLY A 71 -15.00 9.48 -17.14
N LEU A 72 -15.43 8.38 -17.77
CA LEU A 72 -16.59 8.37 -18.66
C LEU A 72 -17.34 7.05 -18.51
N ASN A 73 -18.64 7.14 -18.21
CA ASN A 73 -19.55 6.02 -18.29
C ASN A 73 -20.31 6.02 -19.62
N ARG A 74 -20.19 4.93 -20.39
CA ARG A 74 -20.98 4.70 -21.62
C ARG A 74 -22.10 3.70 -21.36
N ASN A 75 -23.30 4.07 -21.84
CA ASN A 75 -24.49 3.21 -21.82
C ASN A 75 -24.81 2.64 -20.42
N ARG A 76 -24.81 3.50 -19.39
CA ARG A 76 -25.19 3.14 -18.02
C ARG A 76 -24.44 1.91 -17.48
N GLY A 77 -23.11 1.89 -17.64
CA GLY A 77 -22.23 0.87 -17.08
C GLY A 77 -21.85 -0.25 -18.04
N ALA A 78 -22.12 -0.13 -19.34
CA ALA A 78 -21.61 -1.09 -20.32
C ALA A 78 -20.07 -0.98 -20.45
N VAL A 79 -19.56 0.25 -20.48
CA VAL A 79 -18.14 0.56 -20.49
C VAL A 79 -17.89 1.72 -19.54
N ILE A 80 -16.95 1.54 -18.62
CA ILE A 80 -16.44 2.63 -17.79
C ILE A 80 -14.99 2.88 -18.18
N GLU A 81 -14.67 4.12 -18.53
CA GLU A 81 -13.32 4.57 -18.84
C GLU A 81 -12.80 5.43 -17.71
N LEU A 82 -11.57 5.19 -17.25
CA LEU A 82 -10.94 5.97 -16.19
C LEU A 82 -9.60 6.54 -16.64
N ARG A 83 -9.36 7.81 -16.34
CA ARG A 83 -8.06 8.44 -16.52
C ARG A 83 -7.13 7.99 -15.41
N LEU A 84 -6.20 7.11 -15.74
CA LEU A 84 -5.20 6.63 -14.78
C LEU A 84 -3.94 7.50 -14.76
N ARG A 85 -3.60 8.15 -15.88
CA ARG A 85 -2.33 8.86 -16.06
C ARG A 85 -2.40 10.33 -15.68
N THR A 86 -1.24 10.86 -15.29
CA THR A 86 -0.97 12.30 -15.20
C THR A 86 -0.90 12.92 -16.59
N ASP A 87 -1.04 14.24 -16.66
CA ASP A 87 -1.10 14.96 -17.94
C ASP A 87 0.25 14.93 -18.70
N TRP A 88 1.35 14.67 -17.98
CA TRP A 88 2.71 14.59 -18.53
C TRP A 88 3.11 13.17 -18.94
N TYR A 89 2.18 12.19 -18.91
CA TYR A 89 2.42 10.77 -19.26
C TYR A 89 3.50 10.07 -18.42
N ASP A 90 4.02 10.72 -17.40
CA ASP A 90 5.16 10.30 -16.58
C ASP A 90 4.74 9.50 -15.34
N GLY A 91 3.44 9.46 -15.02
CA GLY A 91 2.97 8.83 -13.80
C GLY A 91 1.48 8.49 -13.81
N TRP A 92 1.06 7.91 -12.69
CA TRP A 92 -0.32 7.56 -12.40
C TRP A 92 -0.88 8.51 -11.35
N ARG A 93 -2.19 8.77 -11.46
CA ARG A 93 -2.95 9.52 -10.47
C ARG A 93 -3.00 8.75 -9.16
N ASP A 94 -3.18 9.49 -8.07
CA ASP A 94 -3.30 8.88 -6.77
C ASP A 94 -4.53 7.97 -6.71
N TYR A 95 -4.37 6.82 -6.03
CA TYR A 95 -5.40 5.78 -5.96
C TYR A 95 -6.72 6.30 -5.38
N LYS A 96 -6.64 7.22 -4.40
CA LYS A 96 -7.81 7.78 -3.72
C LYS A 96 -8.65 8.62 -4.69
N THR A 97 -8.03 9.48 -5.49
CA THR A 97 -8.72 10.28 -6.51
C THR A 97 -9.35 9.40 -7.57
N VAL A 98 -8.61 8.43 -8.12
CA VAL A 98 -9.18 7.52 -9.14
C VAL A 98 -10.35 6.71 -8.56
N ARG A 99 -10.26 6.27 -7.30
CA ARG A 99 -11.35 5.57 -6.62
C ARG A 99 -12.61 6.43 -6.47
N ARG A 100 -12.46 7.72 -6.16
CA ARG A 100 -13.58 8.68 -6.12
C ARG A 100 -14.19 8.90 -7.50
N THR A 101 -13.34 9.07 -8.52
CA THR A 101 -13.80 9.14 -9.92
C THR A 101 -14.59 7.90 -10.32
N LEU A 102 -14.15 6.70 -9.94
CA LEU A 102 -14.92 5.49 -10.21
C LEU A 102 -16.29 5.49 -9.50
N CYS A 103 -16.40 6.01 -8.27
CA CYS A 103 -17.69 6.15 -7.59
C CYS A 103 -18.63 7.11 -8.36
N HIS A 104 -18.08 8.19 -8.89
CA HIS A 104 -18.80 9.12 -9.78
C HIS A 104 -19.32 8.40 -11.04
N GLU A 105 -18.45 7.64 -11.72
CA GLU A 105 -18.86 6.89 -12.91
C GLU A 105 -19.88 5.79 -12.61
N LEU A 106 -19.80 5.14 -11.45
CA LEU A 106 -20.81 4.16 -11.03
C LEU A 106 -22.17 4.83 -10.77
N ALA A 107 -22.20 6.04 -10.23
CA ALA A 107 -23.45 6.80 -10.07
C ALA A 107 -24.12 7.11 -11.42
N HIS A 108 -23.32 7.27 -12.50
CA HIS A 108 -23.83 7.44 -13.86
C HIS A 108 -24.54 6.21 -14.45
N ILE A 109 -24.51 5.05 -13.79
CA ILE A 109 -25.39 3.91 -14.14
C ILE A 109 -26.86 4.29 -13.93
N VAL A 110 -27.14 5.06 -12.87
CA VAL A 110 -28.50 5.44 -12.47
C VAL A 110 -28.89 6.81 -13.00
N TRP A 111 -28.00 7.79 -12.89
CA TRP A 111 -28.29 9.20 -13.19
C TRP A 111 -27.33 9.77 -14.23
N ASP A 112 -27.83 10.20 -15.38
CA ASP A 112 -26.96 10.74 -16.44
C ASP A 112 -26.49 12.18 -16.14
N SER A 113 -27.35 13.01 -15.53
CA SER A 113 -27.06 14.42 -15.25
C SER A 113 -26.54 14.64 -13.84
N HIS A 114 -25.69 15.66 -13.67
CA HIS A 114 -25.08 16.06 -12.38
C HIS A 114 -26.05 16.83 -11.46
N GLY A 115 -27.27 16.32 -11.27
CA GLY A 115 -28.27 16.85 -10.36
C GLY A 115 -28.01 16.49 -8.89
N ARG A 116 -28.91 16.93 -7.99
CA ARG A 116 -28.81 16.64 -6.55
C ARG A 116 -28.74 15.14 -6.26
N GLU A 117 -29.66 14.37 -6.83
CA GLU A 117 -29.73 12.90 -6.66
C GLU A 117 -28.44 12.19 -7.07
N PHE A 118 -27.78 12.69 -8.13
CA PHE A 118 -26.51 12.17 -8.59
C PHE A 118 -25.40 12.39 -7.54
N TRP A 119 -25.30 13.60 -6.99
CA TRP A 119 -24.31 13.92 -5.98
C TRP A 119 -24.58 13.19 -4.66
N ASP A 120 -25.84 13.05 -4.27
CA ASP A 120 -26.24 12.30 -3.09
C ASP A 120 -25.86 10.82 -3.22
N LEU A 121 -26.10 10.22 -4.40
CA LEU A 121 -25.64 8.86 -4.68
C LEU A 121 -24.11 8.77 -4.68
N THR A 122 -23.40 9.66 -5.39
CA THR A 122 -21.93 9.65 -5.46
C THR A 122 -21.31 9.74 -4.06
N ASN A 123 -21.76 10.69 -3.23
CA ASN A 123 -21.28 10.86 -1.86
C ASN A 123 -21.59 9.64 -0.99
N LYS A 124 -22.76 9.03 -1.18
CA LYS A 124 -23.12 7.79 -0.47
C LYS A 124 -22.18 6.65 -0.87
N LEU A 125 -21.92 6.47 -2.17
CA LEU A 125 -21.00 5.45 -2.66
C LEU A 125 -19.59 5.66 -2.10
N GLU A 126 -19.06 6.88 -2.13
CA GLU A 126 -17.73 7.18 -1.57
C GLU A 126 -17.61 6.80 -0.10
N ARG A 127 -18.62 7.15 0.72
CA ARG A 127 -18.66 6.78 2.15
C ARG A 127 -18.74 5.28 2.35
N GLU A 128 -19.53 4.58 1.54
CA GLU A 128 -19.66 3.13 1.63
C GLU A 128 -18.37 2.42 1.21
N VAL A 129 -17.71 2.88 0.15
CA VAL A 129 -16.41 2.32 -0.27
C VAL A 129 -15.36 2.55 0.82
N GLU A 130 -15.26 3.75 1.39
CA GLU A 130 -14.30 4.06 2.45
C GLU A 130 -14.57 3.27 3.72
N ALA A 131 -15.83 3.11 4.13
CA ALA A 131 -16.19 2.34 5.32
C ALA A 131 -15.91 0.83 5.18
N ASN A 132 -15.96 0.28 3.96
CA ASN A 132 -15.72 -1.13 3.68
C ASN A 132 -14.27 -1.45 3.27
N ASP A 133 -13.38 -0.44 3.27
CA ASP A 133 -11.95 -0.60 3.01
C ASP A 133 -11.18 -1.01 4.28
N TRP A 134 -11.40 -2.25 4.70
CA TRP A 134 -10.73 -2.83 5.88
C TRP A 134 -9.22 -3.08 5.69
N LYS A 135 -8.72 -3.02 4.45
CA LYS A 135 -7.29 -3.22 4.15
C LYS A 135 -6.45 -1.97 4.41
N SER A 136 -7.05 -0.79 4.21
CA SER A 136 -6.34 0.50 4.27
C SER A 136 -6.64 1.31 5.54
N GLY A 137 -7.69 0.94 6.29
CA GLY A 137 -8.27 1.73 7.39
C GLY A 137 -8.23 1.06 8.76
N GLY A 138 -7.24 0.21 9.03
CA GLY A 138 -7.12 -0.47 10.32
C GLY A 138 -6.85 0.52 11.47
N ARG A 139 -7.79 0.61 12.42
CA ARG A 139 -7.54 1.20 13.74
C ARG A 139 -7.09 0.06 14.66
N ALA A 140 -5.91 0.20 15.27
CA ALA A 140 -5.43 -0.80 16.22
C ALA A 140 -6.46 -0.97 17.35
N LEU A 141 -6.96 -2.20 17.53
CA LEU A 141 -7.92 -2.53 18.59
C LEU A 141 -7.25 -2.51 19.97
N THR A 142 -5.92 -2.61 19.99
CA THR A 142 -5.08 -2.61 21.18
C THR A 142 -3.79 -1.84 20.88
N ASP A 143 -3.27 -1.09 21.85
CA ASP A 143 -1.97 -0.40 21.75
C ASP A 143 -0.77 -1.35 22.00
N GLN A 144 -1.02 -2.67 21.98
CA GLN A 144 -0.02 -3.69 22.19
C GLN A 144 0.69 -4.00 20.87
N VAL A 145 2.00 -3.77 20.84
CA VAL A 145 2.87 -4.16 19.73
C VAL A 145 3.06 -5.67 19.77
N PHE A 146 2.32 -6.41 18.95
CA PHE A 146 2.62 -7.82 18.71
C PHE A 146 3.88 -7.90 17.84
N TYR A 147 4.80 -8.78 18.21
CA TYR A 147 6.01 -9.06 17.45
C TYR A 147 5.65 -9.42 16.00
N ASN A 148 5.92 -8.51 15.07
CA ASN A 148 5.86 -8.76 13.64
C ASN A 148 7.27 -9.17 13.23
N PRO A 149 7.54 -10.46 12.93
CA PRO A 149 8.83 -10.84 12.39
C PRO A 149 9.04 -10.04 11.10
N PRO A 150 10.20 -9.42 10.89
CA PRO A 150 10.50 -8.83 9.60
C PRO A 150 10.37 -9.95 8.57
N GLU A 151 9.58 -9.72 7.51
CA GLU A 151 9.59 -10.58 6.35
C GLU A 151 11.04 -10.70 5.92
N ALA A 152 11.65 -11.86 6.16
CA ALA A 152 12.99 -12.12 5.71
C ALA A 152 12.92 -12.00 4.20
N GLU A 153 13.55 -10.96 3.66
CA GLU A 153 14.00 -10.95 2.28
C GLU A 153 14.72 -12.27 2.08
N VAL A 154 14.10 -13.19 1.33
CA VAL A 154 14.74 -14.42 0.91
C VAL A 154 15.76 -14.00 -0.14
N LEU A 155 16.88 -13.46 0.34
CA LEU A 155 18.11 -13.36 -0.43
C LEU A 155 18.53 -14.81 -0.70
N GLU A 156 18.23 -15.25 -1.93
CA GLU A 156 18.78 -16.47 -2.51
C GLU A 156 20.28 -16.56 -2.18
N GLY A 157 20.67 -17.60 -1.44
CA GLY A 157 22.06 -18.00 -1.31
C GLY A 157 22.68 -18.04 0.10
N LYS A 158 21.95 -17.77 1.18
CA LYS A 158 22.46 -18.03 2.54
C LYS A 158 21.75 -19.21 3.19
N LYS A 159 22.50 -20.32 3.27
CA LYS A 159 22.15 -21.58 3.95
C LYS A 159 21.53 -21.26 5.32
N GLY A 160 20.22 -21.50 5.45
CA GLY A 160 19.50 -21.36 6.71
C GLY A 160 20.12 -22.26 7.77
N TRP A 161 20.07 -21.79 9.02
CA TRP A 161 20.55 -22.51 10.21
C TRP A 161 20.05 -23.96 10.22
N GLU A 162 20.96 -24.91 10.15
CA GLU A 162 20.68 -26.35 10.24
C GLU A 162 20.58 -26.71 11.73
N GLY A 163 19.34 -26.94 12.22
CA GLY A 163 19.09 -27.27 13.62
C GLY A 163 19.57 -28.68 13.95
N GLY A 164 20.69 -28.80 14.67
CA GLY A 164 21.13 -30.05 15.29
C GLY A 164 20.47 -30.30 16.64
N GLU A 165 20.06 -31.54 16.90
CA GLU A 165 19.59 -32.01 18.20
C GLU A 165 20.79 -32.24 19.14
N PHE A 166 20.95 -31.40 20.17
CA PHE A 166 21.97 -31.60 21.19
C PHE A 166 21.33 -32.07 22.51
N ARG A 167 21.73 -33.27 22.95
CA ARG A 167 21.37 -33.81 24.27
C ARG A 167 22.33 -33.22 25.31
N LEU A 168 21.86 -32.25 26.08
CA LEU A 168 22.60 -31.67 27.21
C LEU A 168 22.52 -32.62 28.42
N GLY A 169 23.67 -33.19 28.82
CA GLY A 169 23.85 -33.83 30.14
C GLY A 169 24.43 -35.25 30.10
N GLY A 170 25.65 -35.40 30.63
CA GLY A 170 26.29 -36.70 30.92
C GLY A 170 27.78 -36.52 31.24
N GLY A 171 28.15 -36.64 32.52
CA GLY A 171 29.50 -36.39 33.02
C GLY A 171 30.47 -37.58 32.93
N GLY A 172 31.76 -37.27 33.08
CA GLY A 172 32.88 -38.23 33.24
C GLY A 172 34.02 -37.96 32.26
N GLY A 173 35.15 -37.40 32.75
CA GLY A 173 36.33 -37.02 31.96
C GLY A 173 37.15 -38.18 31.37
N PRO A 174 38.45 -38.02 31.01
CA PRO A 174 39.35 -36.87 31.21
C PRO A 174 40.14 -36.39 29.95
N ALA A 175 40.69 -35.19 30.11
CA ALA A 175 41.92 -34.63 29.53
C ALA A 175 42.40 -35.07 28.12
N ALA A 176 42.34 -34.15 27.16
CA ALA A 176 43.37 -34.02 26.14
C ALA A 176 43.53 -32.54 25.74
N ALA A 177 44.76 -32.07 25.89
CA ALA A 177 45.20 -30.70 25.64
C ALA A 177 45.17 -30.33 24.16
N VAL A 178 44.74 -29.11 23.84
CA VAL A 178 45.27 -28.38 22.68
C VAL A 178 45.58 -26.95 23.12
N LYS A 179 46.84 -26.59 22.89
CA LYS A 179 47.53 -25.39 23.35
C LYS A 179 47.06 -24.14 22.63
N THR A 180 47.03 -23.07 23.40
CA THR A 180 47.08 -21.67 22.98
C THR A 180 48.41 -21.34 22.29
N SER A 181 48.35 -20.61 21.18
CA SER A 181 49.44 -19.74 20.74
C SER A 181 48.92 -18.69 19.76
N GLY A 182 49.12 -17.41 20.07
CA GLY A 182 48.91 -16.31 19.11
C GLY A 182 48.45 -15.01 19.75
N ALA A 183 49.26 -14.45 20.65
CA ALA A 183 49.12 -13.06 21.05
C ALA A 183 49.67 -12.14 19.94
N SER A 184 48.84 -11.21 19.46
CA SER A 184 49.29 -9.99 18.78
C SER A 184 48.58 -8.79 19.38
N THR A 185 49.35 -8.00 20.11
CA THR A 185 49.05 -6.69 20.68
C THR A 185 48.84 -5.66 19.56
N ALA A 186 47.79 -4.84 19.63
CA ALA A 186 47.79 -3.38 19.42
C ALA A 186 46.46 -2.83 18.86
N GLU A 187 46.00 -1.78 19.53
CA GLU A 187 45.20 -0.65 19.04
C GLU A 187 43.73 -0.83 18.64
N GLY A 188 42.87 -0.13 19.40
CA GLY A 188 41.52 0.25 19.00
C GLY A 188 40.41 -0.60 19.60
N SER A 189 40.23 -0.57 20.93
CA SER A 189 39.03 -1.11 21.57
C SER A 189 37.80 -0.43 20.98
N GLN A 190 37.09 -1.12 20.09
CA GLN A 190 35.80 -0.67 19.60
C GLN A 190 34.83 -0.57 20.77
N PRO A 191 34.07 0.53 20.90
CA PRO A 191 33.13 0.70 21.99
C PRO A 191 32.13 -0.46 21.97
N SER A 192 31.86 -0.99 23.16
CA SER A 192 30.90 -2.07 23.32
C SER A 192 29.55 -1.63 22.75
N MET A 193 28.76 -2.55 22.20
CA MET A 193 27.46 -2.22 21.58
C MET A 193 26.55 -1.38 22.50
N ARG A 194 26.69 -1.56 23.82
CA ARG A 194 25.96 -0.82 24.85
C ARG A 194 26.35 0.67 24.88
N GLU A 195 27.62 1.00 24.69
CA GLU A 195 28.12 2.38 24.63
C GLU A 195 27.73 3.08 23.32
N VAL A 196 27.77 2.35 22.20
CA VAL A 196 27.33 2.88 20.89
C VAL A 196 25.85 3.26 20.94
N LEU A 197 25.02 2.41 21.56
CA LEU A 197 23.59 2.67 21.70
C LEU A 197 23.30 3.85 22.64
N ALA A 198 24.02 3.93 23.77
CA ALA A 198 23.88 5.04 24.72
C ALA A 198 24.24 6.39 24.07
N LYS A 199 25.37 6.43 23.34
CA LYS A 199 25.83 7.65 22.68
C LYS A 199 24.89 8.10 21.55
N ALA A 200 24.32 7.16 20.80
CA ALA A 200 23.32 7.46 19.77
C ALA A 200 22.00 7.99 20.35
N ALA A 201 21.62 7.56 21.57
CA ALA A 201 20.43 8.06 22.25
C ALA A 201 20.62 9.50 22.77
N GLU A 202 21.79 9.83 23.32
CA GLU A 202 22.12 11.18 23.79
C GLU A 202 22.17 12.21 22.65
N GLU A 203 22.74 11.84 21.50
CA GLU A 203 22.75 12.67 20.28
C GLU A 203 21.32 13.01 19.81
N ARG A 204 20.38 12.06 19.89
CA ARG A 204 18.98 12.29 19.51
C ARG A 204 18.29 13.25 20.47
N MET A 205 18.49 13.08 21.78
CA MET A 205 17.94 13.98 22.80
C MET A 205 18.46 15.41 22.62
N LYS A 206 19.75 15.57 22.31
CA LYS A 206 20.36 16.89 22.09
C LYS A 206 19.85 17.56 20.82
N ARG A 207 19.66 16.80 19.72
CA ARG A 207 19.08 17.32 18.47
C ARG A 207 17.61 17.69 18.64
N GLN A 208 16.83 16.90 19.39
CA GLN A 208 15.44 17.20 19.69
C GLN A 208 15.30 18.44 20.58
N ALA A 209 16.16 18.59 21.60
CA ALA A 209 16.20 19.78 22.43
C ALA A 209 16.62 21.04 21.65
N ALA A 210 17.61 20.93 20.76
CA ALA A 210 18.03 22.03 19.89
C ALA A 210 16.93 22.42 18.88
N ALA A 211 16.24 21.45 18.30
CA ALA A 211 15.11 21.70 17.41
C ALA A 211 13.92 22.35 18.14
N ALA A 212 13.64 21.94 19.37
CA ALA A 212 12.60 22.55 20.21
C ALA A 212 12.97 23.99 20.62
N ALA A 213 14.23 24.27 20.92
CA ALA A 213 14.71 25.61 21.22
C ALA A 213 14.66 26.55 20.00
N ALA A 214 15.00 26.03 18.81
CA ALA A 214 14.90 26.78 17.56
C ALA A 214 13.45 27.12 17.18
N ALA A 215 12.50 26.22 17.46
CA ALA A 215 11.07 26.46 17.25
C ALA A 215 10.50 27.54 18.20
N ALA A 216 11.02 27.65 19.43
CA ALA A 216 10.58 28.67 20.40
C ALA A 216 11.16 30.08 20.12
N GLY A 217 12.30 30.18 19.43
CA GLY A 217 12.94 31.46 19.09
C GLY A 217 12.34 32.19 17.88
N GLY A 218 11.55 31.51 17.06
CA GLY A 218 10.97 32.07 15.82
C GLY A 218 9.67 32.87 15.99
N GLN A 219 9.20 33.10 17.22
CA GLN A 219 7.89 33.70 17.50
C GLN A 219 7.95 35.11 18.11
N LYS A 220 9.10 35.78 18.05
CA LYS A 220 9.25 37.21 18.33
C LYS A 220 10.03 37.91 17.20
N ALA A 221 9.30 38.26 16.15
CA ALA A 221 9.55 39.40 15.28
C ALA A 221 8.20 39.82 14.67
#